data_AF-A0A257LQ32-F1
#
_entry.id   AF-A0A257LQ32-F1
#
_cell.length_a   1.000
_cell.length_b   1.000
_cell.length_c   1.000
_cell.angle_alpha   90.00
_cell.angle_beta   90.00
_cell.angle_gamma   90.00
#
_symmetry.space_group_name_H-M   'P 1'
#
loop_
_entity.id
_entity.type
_entity.pdbx_description
1 polymer ?
#
loop_
_entity_poly.entity_id
_entity_poly.type
_entity_poly.pdbx_seq_one_letter_code
_entity_poly.pdbx_strand_id
1 'polypeptide(L)'
;WSAMTEYTQRRYELNGVSVVDKMIETVKAIQAYPDARLERSGNYIYRLSLPRLDADITRIEARFGLFLESAAETLDPFFLAISEKYQTITTYGVAPAAIAEGVRRHRVKGIDRVVPVGAALDVNVLWDGHDIVRSLSRLVVC
;
A
#
# COMPACT_ATOMS: atom_id res chain seq x y z
N TRP A 1 8.96 13.24 -2.74
CA TRP A 1 7.54 13.65 -2.77
C TRP A 1 7.19 14.72 -3.80
N SER A 2 8.01 15.76 -4.00
CA SER A 2 7.74 16.80 -5.02
C SER A 2 7.55 16.22 -6.44
N ALA A 3 8.42 15.30 -6.86
CA ALA A 3 8.28 14.61 -8.15
C ALA A 3 6.97 13.80 -8.27
N MET A 4 6.53 13.13 -7.19
CA MET A 4 5.27 12.38 -7.18
C MET A 4 4.05 13.32 -7.25
N THR A 5 4.13 14.48 -6.59
CA THR A 5 3.10 15.52 -6.67
C THR A 5 2.96 16.03 -8.10
N GLU A 6 4.07 16.39 -8.74
CA GLU A 6 4.08 16.86 -10.13
C GLU A 6 3.59 15.79 -11.12
N TYR A 7 3.95 14.52 -10.88
CA TYR A 7 3.46 13.40 -11.67
C TYR A 7 1.94 13.22 -11.53
N THR A 8 1.44 13.17 -10.28
CA THR A 8 0.01 12.95 -10.00
C THR A 8 -0.85 14.09 -10.50
N GLN A 9 -0.43 15.34 -10.35
CA GLN A 9 -1.14 16.51 -10.89
C GLN A 9 -1.34 16.44 -12.41
N ARG A 10 -0.42 15.80 -13.14
CA ARG A 10 -0.50 15.66 -14.60
C ARG A 10 -1.25 14.41 -15.07
N ARG A 11 -1.28 13.35 -14.27
CA ARG A 11 -1.71 12.01 -14.73
C ARG A 11 -2.85 11.38 -13.95
N TYR A 12 -3.22 11.95 -12.81
CA TYR A 12 -4.27 11.40 -11.96
C TYR A 12 -5.45 12.35 -11.88
N GLU A 13 -6.55 11.98 -12.52
CA GLU A 13 -7.81 12.73 -12.43
C GLU A 13 -8.50 12.44 -11.09
N LEU A 14 -8.33 13.35 -10.13
CA LEU A 14 -8.91 13.21 -8.80
C LEU A 14 -10.27 13.93 -8.73
N ASN A 15 -11.34 13.15 -8.53
CA ASN A 15 -12.68 13.71 -8.35
C ASN A 15 -12.93 14.21 -6.92
N GLY A 16 -13.93 15.08 -6.75
CA GLY A 16 -14.25 15.69 -5.45
C GLY A 16 -14.70 14.70 -4.37
N VAL A 17 -15.38 13.61 -4.74
CA VAL A 17 -15.83 12.58 -3.78
C VAL A 17 -14.62 11.89 -3.17
N SER A 18 -13.65 11.48 -3.99
CA SER A 18 -12.39 10.89 -3.52
C SER A 18 -11.58 11.83 -2.62
N VAL A 19 -11.65 13.16 -2.83
CA VAL A 19 -11.03 14.14 -1.93
C VAL A 19 -11.72 14.11 -0.56
N VAL A 20 -13.05 14.14 -0.53
CA VAL A 20 -13.82 14.14 0.72
C VAL A 20 -13.63 12.83 1.48
N ASP A 21 -13.71 11.68 0.81
CA ASP A 21 -13.49 10.37 1.42
C ASP A 21 -12.10 10.27 2.05
N LYS A 22 -11.06 10.73 1.32
CA LYS A 22 -9.70 10.81 1.85
C LYS A 22 -9.61 11.72 3.08
N MET A 23 -10.29 12.88 3.08
CA MET A 23 -10.29 13.78 4.22
C MET A 23 -10.95 13.13 5.45
N ILE A 24 -12.08 12.46 5.28
CA ILE A 24 -12.77 11.73 6.36
C ILE A 24 -11.85 10.65 6.93
N GLU A 25 -11.20 9.87 6.07
CA GLU A 25 -10.27 8.83 6.49
C GLU A 25 -9.04 9.40 7.21
N THR A 26 -8.50 10.52 6.72
CA THR A 26 -7.37 11.20 7.36
C THR A 26 -7.72 11.69 8.77
N VAL A 27 -8.93 12.25 8.96
CA VAL A 27 -9.40 12.68 10.27
C VAL A 27 -9.56 11.49 11.22
N LYS A 28 -10.12 10.37 10.75
CA LYS A 28 -10.20 9.13 11.55
C LYS A 28 -8.81 8.64 11.95
N ALA A 29 -7.85 8.69 11.04
CA ALA A 29 -6.47 8.31 11.31
C ALA A 29 -5.81 9.22 12.35
N ILE A 30 -5.97 10.54 12.25
CA ILE A 30 -5.46 11.50 13.25
C ILE A 30 -6.11 11.29 14.62
N GLN A 31 -7.41 10.95 14.66
CA GLN A 31 -8.08 10.64 15.91
C GLN A 31 -7.50 9.39 16.59
N ALA A 32 -7.17 8.36 15.80
CA ALA A 32 -6.52 7.14 16.31
C ALA A 32 -5.05 7.36 16.70
N TYR A 33 -4.37 8.29 16.03
CA TYR A 33 -2.97 8.65 16.27
C TYR A 33 -2.82 10.16 16.49
N PRO A 34 -3.11 10.67 17.70
CA PRO A 34 -3.11 12.11 17.99
C PRO A 34 -1.76 12.80 17.76
N ASP A 35 -0.66 12.06 17.92
CA ASP A 35 0.71 12.55 17.70
C ASP A 35 1.15 12.48 16.23
N ALA A 36 0.28 12.03 15.32
CA ALA A 36 0.59 11.94 13.91
C ALA A 36 0.72 13.32 13.27
N ARG A 37 1.66 13.45 12.32
CA ARG A 37 1.90 14.70 11.59
C ARG A 37 1.41 14.58 10.16
N LEU A 38 0.51 15.48 9.77
CA LEU A 38 -0.04 15.52 8.43
C LEU A 38 0.72 16.54 7.56
N GLU A 39 1.30 16.06 6.47
CA GLU A 39 1.82 16.88 5.37
C GLU A 39 0.92 16.72 4.14
N ARG A 40 0.62 17.83 3.45
CA ARG A 40 -0.27 17.84 2.28
C ARG A 40 0.42 18.50 1.09
N SER A 41 0.25 17.89 -0.08
CA SER A 41 0.62 18.48 -1.36
C SER A 41 -0.64 18.64 -2.21
N GLY A 42 -1.34 19.76 -1.97
CA GLY A 42 -2.69 19.99 -2.48
C GLY A 42 -3.66 18.90 -2.01
N ASN A 43 -4.59 18.52 -2.88
CA ASN A 43 -5.52 17.43 -2.63
C ASN A 43 -5.04 16.07 -3.16
N TYR A 44 -3.86 15.99 -3.78
CA TYR A 44 -3.39 14.75 -4.42
C TYR A 44 -2.73 13.80 -3.42
N ILE A 45 -1.83 14.33 -2.60
CA ILE A 45 -1.00 13.50 -1.71
C ILE A 45 -1.13 14.03 -0.29
N TYR A 46 -1.61 13.16 0.61
CA TYR A 46 -1.60 13.36 2.06
C TYR A 46 -0.64 12.35 2.65
N ARG A 47 0.26 12.81 3.52
CA ARG A 47 1.24 11.97 4.19
C ARG A 47 1.05 12.13 5.68
N LEU A 48 0.74 11.03 6.34
CA LEU A 48 0.53 11.00 7.77
C LEU A 48 1.68 10.24 8.41
N SER A 49 2.60 10.98 9.01
CA SER A 49 3.75 10.42 9.73
C SER A 49 3.29 9.93 11.10
N LEU A 50 3.37 8.63 11.31
CA LEU A 50 2.98 7.93 12.54
C LEU A 50 4.23 7.69 13.41
N PRO A 51 4.15 7.96 14.73
CA PRO A 51 5.26 7.73 15.65
C PRO A 51 5.58 6.25 15.83
N ARG A 52 4.62 5.36 15.55
CA ARG A 52 4.78 3.90 15.60
C ARG A 52 3.84 3.22 14.62
N LEU A 53 4.22 2.02 14.19
CA LEU A 53 3.34 1.09 13.50
C LEU A 53 2.80 0.10 14.53
N ASP A 54 1.48 0.06 14.68
CA ASP A 54 0.77 -0.94 15.49
C ASP A 54 -0.37 -1.57 14.67
N ALA A 55 -0.96 -2.65 15.19
CA ALA A 55 -1.96 -3.44 14.45
C ALA A 55 -3.23 -2.65 14.09
N ASP A 56 -3.52 -1.55 14.79
CA ASP A 56 -4.68 -0.70 14.52
C ASP A 56 -4.56 0.05 13.18
N ILE A 57 -3.36 0.10 12.59
CA ILE A 57 -3.15 0.72 11.27
C ILE A 57 -3.99 0.04 10.18
N THR A 58 -4.32 -1.24 10.36
CA THR A 58 -5.16 -2.04 9.46
C THR A 58 -6.63 -1.62 9.43
N ARG A 59 -7.03 -0.67 10.28
CA ARG A 59 -8.36 -0.04 10.27
C ARG A 59 -8.44 1.15 9.32
N ILE A 60 -7.31 1.63 8.83
CA ILE A 60 -7.19 2.74 7.89
C ILE A 60 -6.87 2.12 6.52
N GLU A 61 -7.74 2.31 5.54
CA GLU A 61 -7.54 1.78 4.17
C GLU A 61 -6.50 2.60 3.40
N ALA A 62 -6.34 3.88 3.75
CA ALA A 62 -5.38 4.82 3.19
C ALA A 62 -5.54 4.99 1.66
N ARG A 63 -6.69 5.50 1.23
CA ARG A 63 -7.08 5.57 -0.18
C ARG A 63 -6.81 6.93 -0.83
N PHE A 64 -6.85 6.93 -2.16
CA PHE A 64 -6.83 8.13 -3.00
C PHE A 64 -5.61 9.04 -2.77
N GLY A 65 -4.44 8.46 -2.49
CA GLY A 65 -3.20 9.20 -2.25
C GLY A 65 -3.02 9.66 -0.79
N LEU A 66 -3.67 8.98 0.16
CA LEU A 66 -3.28 9.01 1.57
C LEU A 66 -2.17 7.97 1.80
N PHE A 67 -1.06 8.39 2.38
CA PHE A 67 0.06 7.52 2.74
C PHE A 67 0.27 7.59 4.25
N LEU A 68 0.41 6.42 4.87
CA LEU A 68 0.83 6.29 6.26
C LEU A 68 2.33 6.01 6.27
N GLU A 69 3.09 6.88 6.91
CA GLU A 69 4.56 6.80 6.94
C GLU A 69 5.02 6.53 8.36
N SER A 70 6.03 5.68 8.53
CA SER A 70 6.73 5.52 9.79
C SER A 70 8.17 5.15 9.54
N ALA A 71 9.05 5.53 10.47
CA ALA A 71 10.48 5.25 10.41
C ALA A 71 10.87 4.51 11.69
N ALA A 72 11.65 3.45 11.51
CA ALA A 72 12.19 2.64 12.60
C ALA A 72 13.60 2.17 12.23
N GLU A 73 14.41 1.85 13.23
CA GLU A 73 15.76 1.31 13.02
C GLU A 73 15.73 -0.12 12.45
N THR A 74 14.67 -0.87 12.74
CA THR A 74 14.46 -2.24 12.25
C THR A 74 13.08 -2.38 11.60
N LEU A 75 12.90 -3.46 10.84
CA LEU A 75 11.63 -3.79 10.19
C LEU A 75 10.69 -4.63 11.07
N ASP A 76 11.10 -5.00 12.27
CA ASP A 76 10.28 -5.83 13.16
C ASP A 76 8.93 -5.17 13.50
N PRO A 77 8.85 -3.85 13.80
CA PRO A 77 7.57 -3.17 14.01
C PRO A 77 6.64 -3.24 12.78
N PHE A 78 7.21 -3.22 11.57
CA PHE A 78 6.43 -3.37 10.35
C PHE A 78 5.79 -4.77 10.26
N PHE A 79 6.56 -5.84 10.52
CA PHE A 79 6.02 -7.21 10.49
C PHE A 79 4.98 -7.48 11.58
N LEU A 80 5.06 -6.78 12.71
CA LEU A 80 4.07 -6.86 13.79
C LEU A 80 2.78 -6.09 13.49
N ALA A 81 2.84 -5.05 12.66
CA ALA A 81 1.70 -4.20 12.35
C ALA A 81 0.86 -4.70 11.16
N ILE A 82 1.48 -5.43 10.23
CA ILE A 82 0.77 -5.98 9.06
C ILE A 82 -0.01 -7.25 9.41
N SER A 83 -1.15 -7.44 8.74
CA SER A 83 -2.04 -8.59 8.95
C SER A 83 -2.42 -9.24 7.62
N GLU A 84 -3.26 -10.28 7.69
CA GLU A 84 -3.78 -11.00 6.52
C GLU A 84 -4.61 -10.16 5.55
N LYS A 85 -4.91 -8.89 5.90
CA LYS A 85 -5.56 -7.93 5.01
C LYS A 85 -4.67 -7.48 3.84
N TYR A 86 -3.36 -7.68 3.93
CA TYR A 86 -2.42 -7.30 2.89
C TYR A 86 -1.97 -8.54 2.12
N GLN A 87 -1.97 -8.46 0.78
CA GLN A 87 -1.50 -9.56 -0.08
C GLN A 87 -0.11 -9.30 -0.67
N THR A 88 0.26 -8.04 -0.88
CA THR A 88 1.50 -7.68 -1.59
C THR A 88 2.30 -6.66 -0.79
N ILE A 89 3.59 -6.94 -0.59
CA ILE A 89 4.57 -5.99 -0.07
C ILE A 89 5.43 -5.51 -1.23
N THR A 90 5.62 -4.19 -1.34
CA THR A 90 6.56 -3.63 -2.30
C THR A 90 7.84 -3.16 -1.60
N THR A 91 8.99 -3.33 -2.26
CA THR A 91 10.29 -2.94 -1.71
C THR A 91 10.99 -1.91 -2.60
N TYR A 92 11.75 -1.03 -1.95
CA TYR A 92 12.63 -0.08 -2.61
C TYR A 92 13.93 0.04 -1.79
N GLY A 93 15.08 -0.10 -2.45
CA GLY A 93 16.39 -0.08 -1.77
C GLY A 93 16.71 -1.30 -0.90
N VAL A 94 15.80 -2.27 -0.78
CA VAL A 94 15.99 -3.53 -0.05
C VAL A 94 15.62 -4.71 -0.94
N ALA A 95 16.41 -5.78 -0.88
CA ALA A 95 16.16 -6.99 -1.64
C ALA A 95 14.83 -7.64 -1.22
N PRO A 96 13.92 -7.97 -2.16
CA PRO A 96 12.66 -8.66 -1.84
C PRO A 96 12.85 -9.93 -0.99
N ALA A 97 13.92 -10.69 -1.24
CA ALA A 97 14.25 -11.89 -0.49
C ALA A 97 14.48 -11.62 1.02
N ALA A 98 15.08 -10.48 1.37
CA ALA A 98 15.29 -10.11 2.78
C ALA A 98 13.97 -9.81 3.50
N ILE A 99 13.02 -9.18 2.80
CA ILE A 99 11.68 -8.91 3.33
C ILE A 99 10.86 -10.20 3.43
N ALA A 100 10.93 -11.07 2.42
CA ALA A 100 10.28 -12.38 2.45
C ALA A 100 10.78 -13.26 3.62
N GLU A 101 12.08 -13.17 3.93
CA GLU A 101 12.63 -13.82 5.11
C GLU A 101 12.06 -13.28 6.41
N GLY A 102 11.89 -11.95 6.51
CA GLY A 102 11.23 -11.30 7.64
C GLY A 102 9.78 -11.75 7.82
N VAL A 103 9.01 -11.83 6.72
CA VAL A 103 7.63 -12.37 6.69
C VAL A 103 7.60 -13.79 7.24
N ARG A 104 8.50 -14.67 6.77
CA ARG A 104 8.59 -16.08 7.20
C ARG A 104 8.96 -16.21 8.67
N ARG A 105 9.96 -15.45 9.12
CA ARG A 105 10.45 -15.45 10.51
C ARG A 105 9.35 -15.03 11.50
N HIS A 106 8.60 -13.99 11.15
CA HIS A 106 7.51 -13.47 11.97
C HIS A 106 6.17 -14.20 11.76
N ARG A 107 6.12 -15.17 10.84
CA ARG A 107 4.92 -15.94 10.50
C ARG A 107 3.74 -15.04 10.10
N VAL A 108 4.02 -13.96 9.38
CA VAL A 108 2.99 -13.04 8.89
C VAL A 108 2.09 -13.79 7.92
N LYS A 109 0.78 -13.70 8.12
CA LYS A 109 -0.24 -14.34 7.28
C LYS A 109 -0.72 -13.40 6.18
N GLY A 110 -1.21 -13.99 5.10
CA GLY A 110 -1.87 -13.28 3.98
C GLY A 110 -0.94 -12.64 2.95
N ILE A 111 0.36 -12.46 3.26
CA ILE A 111 1.32 -12.00 2.26
C ILE A 111 1.58 -13.10 1.24
N ASP A 112 1.12 -12.87 0.01
CA ASP A 112 1.34 -13.74 -1.14
C ASP A 112 2.62 -13.34 -1.90
N ARG A 113 2.88 -12.03 -2.01
CA ARG A 113 3.96 -11.51 -2.86
C ARG A 113 4.81 -10.46 -2.16
N VAL A 114 6.10 -10.52 -2.41
CA VAL A 114 7.08 -9.49 -2.05
C VAL A 114 7.84 -9.12 -3.32
N VAL A 115 7.62 -7.91 -3.83
CA VAL A 115 8.08 -7.49 -5.15
C VAL A 115 8.71 -6.09 -5.10
N PRO A 116 9.51 -5.68 -6.10
CA PRO A 116 9.96 -4.30 -6.21
C PRO A 116 8.79 -3.32 -6.40
N VAL A 117 8.97 -2.06 -5.99
CA VAL A 117 8.01 -0.99 -6.31
C VAL A 117 7.78 -0.91 -7.83
N GLY A 118 6.51 -0.73 -8.22
CA GLY A 118 6.08 -0.73 -9.61
C GLY A 118 5.56 -2.09 -10.12
N ALA A 119 5.95 -3.20 -9.49
CA ALA A 119 5.51 -4.55 -9.88
C ALA A 119 4.29 -5.06 -9.10
N ALA A 120 3.68 -4.22 -8.25
CA ALA A 120 2.57 -4.64 -7.39
C ALA A 120 1.32 -5.08 -8.17
N LEU A 121 1.11 -4.47 -9.34
CA LEU A 121 -0.03 -4.74 -10.21
C LEU A 121 0.31 -5.72 -11.34
N ASP A 122 1.51 -6.30 -11.35
CA ASP A 122 1.87 -7.31 -12.34
C ASP A 122 1.03 -8.56 -12.08
N VAL A 123 0.09 -8.84 -12.98
CA VAL A 123 -0.75 -10.04 -12.95
C VAL A 123 -0.06 -11.12 -13.76
N ASN A 124 0.16 -12.28 -13.14
CA ASN A 124 0.73 -13.43 -13.83
C ASN A 124 -0.35 -14.15 -14.65
N VAL A 125 0.04 -14.81 -15.76
CA VAL A 125 -0.90 -15.53 -16.63
C VAL A 125 -1.67 -16.61 -15.85
N LEU A 126 -0.97 -17.25 -14.92
CA LEU A 126 -1.54 -18.15 -13.92
C LEU A 126 -1.69 -17.39 -12.61
N TRP A 127 -2.92 -17.27 -12.11
CA TRP A 127 -3.26 -16.56 -10.88
C TRP A 127 -4.29 -17.37 -10.10
N ASP A 128 -4.00 -17.68 -8.84
CA ASP A 128 -4.87 -18.48 -7.96
C ASP A 128 -5.34 -19.81 -8.61
N GLY A 129 -4.45 -20.47 -9.35
CA GLY A 129 -4.75 -21.72 -10.07
C GLY A 129 -5.55 -21.56 -11.37
N HIS A 130 -5.91 -20.34 -11.75
CA HIS A 130 -6.61 -20.03 -13.00
C HIS A 130 -5.67 -19.45 -14.06
N ASP A 131 -5.78 -19.94 -15.28
CA ASP A 131 -5.23 -19.25 -16.46
C ASP A 131 -6.15 -18.06 -16.76
N ILE A 132 -5.78 -16.87 -16.27
CA ILE A 132 -6.58 -15.66 -16.39
C ILE A 132 -6.74 -15.28 -17.86
N VAL A 133 -5.69 -15.44 -18.66
CA VAL A 133 -5.73 -15.07 -20.08
C VAL A 133 -6.76 -15.94 -20.80
N ARG A 134 -6.75 -17.26 -20.61
CA ARG A 134 -7.77 -18.14 -21.19
C ARG A 134 -9.17 -17.87 -20.64
N SER A 135 -9.29 -17.58 -19.34
CA SER A 135 -10.59 -17.37 -18.69
C SER A 135 -11.26 -16.05 -19.11
N LEU A 136 -10.47 -15.04 -19.46
CA LEU A 136 -10.95 -13.72 -19.90
C LEU A 136 -10.88 -13.52 -21.43
N SER A 137 -10.41 -14.52 -22.19
CA SER A 137 -10.32 -14.46 -23.65
C SER A 137 -11.34 -15.37 -24.31
N ARG A 138 -11.83 -14.95 -25.47
CA ARG A 138 -12.59 -15.83 -26.36
C ARG A 138 -11.62 -16.73 -27.12
N LEU A 139 -11.78 -18.05 -26.98
CA LEU A 139 -11.05 -19.02 -27.78
C LEU A 139 -11.68 -19.13 -29.17
N VAL A 140 -10.91 -18.83 -30.22
CA VAL A 140 -11.32 -18.97 -31.62
C VAL A 140 -10.54 -20.13 -32.22
N VAL A 141 -11.25 -21.19 -32.61
CA VAL A 141 -10.71 -22.34 -33.34
C VAL A 141 -11.11 -22.23 -34.81
N CYS A 142 -10.14 -22.50 -35.70
CA CYS A 142 -10.34 -22.58 -37.15
C CYS A 142 -10.67 -24.00 -37.58
#